data_AF-A0A9D8AI47-F1
#
_entry.id   AF-A0A9D8AI47-F1
#
_cell.length_a   1.000
_cell.length_b   1.000
_cell.length_c   1.000
_cell.angle_alpha   90.00
_cell.angle_beta   90.00
_cell.angle_gamma   90.00
#
_symmetry.space_group_name_H-M   'P 1'
#
loop_
_entity.id
_entity.type
_entity.pdbx_description
1 polymer ?
#
loop_
_entity_poly.entity_id
_entity_poly.type
_entity_poly.pdbx_seq_one_letter_code
_entity_poly.pdbx_strand_id
1 'polypeptide(L)'
;MEETPSVKPQEEPQKPQEQPQKPKIKIVERLANLRSRLRFYRRTTFVLIILIVAISFVGWRLFRDTLGLGISKIESTAPYYKEVKRIIKPLRYSAISDFVRPEVWISLDFDKRSWCLHNIHRFNEKGSIILAEGRYGLCGQLAAYVYQEIQPLFGDGYLVEFVRAAESGYFLGPRSSHFILRITGRFPRINEIYILDPSLRRYGSIEHFEDYHFFEKMKNLPFIDEQNPNSTFLVNNAIPMLIRKHFLLSIVVEDNDGLFDKNNFALALTATHRHKYAGRYIFALRNNKGQVGMFENKDLADLILKEREYSQLREKIIRLFKSLQKQRQAN
;
A
#
# COMPACT_ATOMS: atom_id res chain seq x y z
N MET A 1 65.20 -15.22 64.94
CA MET A 1 65.55 -16.33 65.84
C MET A 1 64.36 -17.27 65.77
N GLU A 2 64.40 -18.49 65.23
CA GLU A 2 65.43 -19.52 65.06
C GLU A 2 65.32 -20.08 63.62
N GLU A 3 66.41 -20.14 62.86
CA GLU A 3 67.27 -21.32 62.62
C GLU A 3 66.62 -22.50 61.84
N THR A 4 67.04 -22.58 60.58
CA THR A 4 67.06 -23.73 59.66
C THR A 4 67.62 -25.01 60.27
N PRO A 5 67.22 -26.19 59.75
CA PRO A 5 68.20 -27.01 59.01
C PRO A 5 67.56 -27.67 57.77
N SER A 6 68.20 -27.71 56.59
CA SER A 6 69.41 -28.45 56.18
C SER A 6 69.28 -29.97 56.27
N VAL A 7 69.91 -30.68 55.31
CA VAL A 7 70.14 -32.14 55.22
C VAL A 7 68.99 -32.90 54.51
N LYS A 8 69.17 -33.74 53.46
CA LYS A 8 70.28 -34.48 52.85
C LYS A 8 69.89 -34.88 51.41
N PRO A 9 70.85 -35.11 50.50
CA PRO A 9 70.64 -35.84 49.25
C PRO A 9 70.84 -37.35 49.47
N GLN A 10 69.98 -38.21 48.90
CA GLN A 10 70.41 -39.52 48.42
C GLN A 10 69.35 -40.33 47.67
N GLU A 11 69.89 -41.18 46.80
CA GLU A 11 69.35 -42.38 46.17
C GLU A 11 68.55 -42.23 44.88
N GLU A 12 69.28 -42.48 43.80
CA GLU A 12 68.85 -42.88 42.48
C GLU A 12 68.13 -44.24 42.54
N PRO A 13 66.94 -44.38 41.95
CA PRO A 13 66.54 -45.69 41.47
C PRO A 13 66.00 -45.67 40.05
N GLN A 14 66.65 -46.50 39.24
CA GLN A 14 66.06 -47.41 38.25
C GLN A 14 65.26 -46.80 37.11
N LYS A 15 65.89 -46.82 35.92
CA LYS A 15 65.25 -46.77 34.60
C LYS A 15 64.04 -47.72 34.52
N PRO A 16 62.82 -47.20 34.32
CA PRO A 16 61.68 -48.04 33.96
C PRO A 16 61.82 -48.51 32.51
N GLN A 17 61.69 -49.83 32.35
CA GLN A 17 61.65 -50.55 31.08
C GLN A 17 60.57 -49.97 30.14
N GLU A 18 60.95 -49.71 28.89
CA GLU A 18 60.02 -49.41 27.79
C GLU A 18 59.03 -50.56 27.60
N GLN A 19 57.78 -50.35 28.03
CA GLN A 19 56.67 -51.21 27.65
C GLN A 19 56.22 -50.88 26.21
N PRO A 20 55.85 -51.90 25.42
CA PRO A 20 55.62 -51.75 23.99
C PRO A 20 54.40 -50.86 23.71
N GLN A 21 54.62 -49.82 22.89
CA GLN A 21 53.58 -48.94 22.38
C GLN A 21 52.48 -49.73 21.66
N LYS A 22 51.40 -50.07 22.36
CA LYS A 22 50.08 -50.34 21.75
C LYS A 22 49.07 -49.19 22.06
N PRO A 23 49.22 -47.99 21.45
CA PRO A 23 48.09 -47.05 21.39
C PRO A 23 47.62 -46.71 19.97
N LYS A 24 48.23 -47.21 18.89
CA LYS A 24 47.89 -46.74 17.52
C LYS A 24 46.53 -47.23 16.99
N ILE A 25 46.09 -48.45 17.31
CA ILE A 25 44.85 -49.02 16.74
C ILE A 25 43.59 -48.35 17.34
N LYS A 26 43.56 -48.10 18.66
CA LYS A 26 42.43 -47.41 19.32
C LYS A 26 42.25 -45.96 18.86
N ILE A 27 43.33 -45.30 18.40
CA ILE A 27 43.27 -43.92 17.89
C ILE A 27 42.63 -43.88 16.51
N VAL A 28 42.94 -44.83 15.63
CA VAL A 28 42.39 -44.90 14.27
C VAL A 28 40.88 -45.17 14.30
N GLU A 29 40.42 -46.10 15.14
CA GLU A 29 38.98 -46.38 15.31
C GLU A 29 38.22 -45.19 15.90
N ARG A 30 38.80 -44.49 16.88
CA ARG A 30 38.21 -43.26 17.44
C ARG A 30 38.11 -42.15 16.41
N LEU A 31 39.13 -41.96 15.58
CA LEU A 31 39.13 -40.97 14.49
C LEU A 31 38.09 -41.30 13.41
N ALA A 32 37.94 -42.58 13.05
CA ALA A 32 36.93 -43.02 12.09
C ALA A 32 35.50 -42.77 12.61
N ASN A 33 35.26 -43.07 13.90
CA ASN A 33 33.97 -42.81 14.54
C ASN A 33 33.65 -41.31 14.64
N LEU A 34 34.64 -40.49 15.04
CA LEU A 34 34.51 -39.03 15.06
C LEU A 34 34.19 -38.46 13.68
N ARG A 35 34.87 -38.90 12.62
CA ARG A 35 34.59 -38.48 11.23
C ARG A 35 33.20 -38.89 10.76
N SER A 36 32.71 -40.07 11.17
CA SER A 36 31.35 -40.53 10.86
C SER A 36 30.30 -39.64 11.53
N ARG A 37 30.45 -39.38 12.83
CA ARG A 37 29.59 -38.47 13.59
C ARG A 37 29.60 -37.07 13.01
N LEU A 38 30.78 -36.54 12.65
CA LEU A 38 30.89 -35.20 12.07
C LEU A 38 30.17 -35.09 10.72
N ARG A 39 30.23 -36.14 9.87
CA ARG A 39 29.48 -36.20 8.61
C ARG A 39 27.97 -36.25 8.85
N PHE A 40 27.53 -37.00 9.86
CA PHE A 40 26.12 -37.02 10.27
C PHE A 40 25.66 -35.64 10.71
N TYR A 41 26.37 -34.99 11.64
CA TYR A 41 26.04 -33.65 12.12
C TYR A 41 26.05 -32.60 11.00
N ARG A 42 27.02 -32.66 10.06
CA ARG A 42 27.02 -31.75 8.90
C ARG A 42 25.78 -31.93 8.02
N ARG A 43 25.36 -33.16 7.77
CA ARG A 43 24.15 -33.46 6.99
C ARG A 43 22.89 -33.00 7.70
N THR A 44 22.77 -33.26 9.00
CA THR A 44 21.59 -32.83 9.78
C THR A 44 21.50 -31.31 9.88
N THR A 45 22.62 -30.61 10.09
CA THR A 45 22.65 -29.13 10.10
C THR A 45 22.26 -28.55 8.74
N PHE A 46 22.71 -29.14 7.63
CA PHE A 46 22.34 -28.69 6.29
C PHE A 46 20.84 -28.85 6.01
N VAL A 47 20.26 -29.99 6.40
CA VAL A 47 18.80 -30.23 6.31
C VAL A 47 18.03 -29.24 7.17
N LEU A 48 18.50 -28.95 8.38
CA LEU A 48 17.88 -27.98 9.28
C LEU A 48 17.88 -26.57 8.68
N ILE A 49 18.99 -26.14 8.06
CA ILE A 49 19.08 -24.84 7.39
C ILE A 49 18.08 -24.76 6.22
N ILE A 50 17.99 -25.80 5.39
CA ILE A 50 17.01 -25.84 4.29
C ILE A 50 15.58 -25.76 4.84
N LEU A 51 15.28 -26.48 5.93
CA LEU A 51 13.97 -26.44 6.56
C LEU A 51 13.63 -25.04 7.10
N ILE A 52 14.58 -24.38 7.77
CA ILE A 52 14.42 -23.01 8.29
C ILE A 52 14.18 -22.04 7.13
N VAL A 53 14.95 -22.13 6.05
CA VAL A 53 14.77 -21.28 4.86
C VAL A 53 13.40 -21.55 4.21
N ALA A 54 12.97 -22.81 4.09
CA ALA A 54 11.68 -23.18 3.54
C ALA A 54 10.51 -22.66 4.40
N ILE A 55 10.58 -22.84 5.72
CA ILE A 55 9.58 -22.30 6.66
C ILE A 55 9.58 -20.78 6.61
N SER A 56 10.74 -20.13 6.57
CA SER A 56 10.83 -18.67 6.46
C SER A 56 10.26 -18.15 5.15
N PHE A 57 10.46 -18.88 4.04
CA PHE A 57 9.91 -18.53 2.73
C PHE A 57 8.39 -18.72 2.67
N VAL A 58 7.88 -19.82 3.23
CA VAL A 58 6.42 -20.06 3.36
C VAL A 58 5.79 -19.03 4.30
N GLY A 59 6.43 -18.76 5.44
CA GLY A 59 6.04 -17.74 6.40
C GLY A 59 6.02 -16.35 5.79
N TRP A 60 7.08 -15.95 5.07
CA TRP A 60 7.09 -14.69 4.30
C TRP A 60 5.95 -14.68 3.29
N ARG A 61 5.78 -15.73 2.48
CA ARG A 61 4.73 -15.77 1.46
C ARG A 61 3.33 -15.61 2.07
N LEU A 62 3.03 -16.34 3.15
CA LEU A 62 1.77 -16.24 3.87
C LEU A 62 1.61 -14.87 4.53
N PHE A 63 2.68 -14.31 5.10
CA PHE A 63 2.70 -12.98 5.72
C PHE A 63 2.52 -11.86 4.69
N ARG A 64 3.06 -12.00 3.47
CA ARG A 64 2.86 -11.05 2.37
C ARG A 64 1.42 -11.09 1.85
N ASP A 65 0.81 -12.27 1.83
CA ASP A 65 -0.58 -12.43 1.43
C ASP A 65 -1.55 -11.94 2.52
N THR A 66 -1.16 -11.94 3.80
CA THR A 66 -1.95 -11.36 4.92
C THR A 66 -1.71 -9.86 5.14
N LEU A 67 -0.49 -9.35 4.94
CA LEU A 67 -0.21 -7.90 5.01
C LEU A 67 -0.62 -7.14 3.74
N GLY A 68 -0.77 -7.83 2.61
CA GLY A 68 -1.22 -7.29 1.34
C GLY A 68 -2.73 -7.11 1.27
N LEU A 69 -3.28 -6.23 2.13
CA LEU A 69 -4.72 -5.99 2.35
C LEU A 69 -5.35 -7.14 3.15
N GLY A 70 -6.11 -6.82 4.20
CA GLY A 70 -6.83 -7.79 5.03
C GLY A 70 -7.90 -8.55 4.26
N ILE A 71 -7.50 -9.43 3.34
CA ILE A 71 -8.34 -10.39 2.67
C ILE A 71 -8.45 -11.57 3.62
N SER A 72 -9.23 -11.36 4.69
CA SER A 72 -9.86 -12.45 5.42
C SER A 72 -10.46 -13.43 4.38
N LYS A 73 -10.22 -14.73 4.56
CA LYS A 73 -10.95 -15.80 3.84
C LYS A 73 -12.41 -15.75 4.31
N ILE A 74 -13.14 -14.74 3.85
CA ILE A 74 -14.59 -14.69 3.97
C ILE A 74 -15.10 -15.59 2.85
N GLU A 75 -15.44 -16.83 3.18
CA GLU A 75 -16.41 -17.59 2.37
C GLU A 75 -17.76 -16.89 2.60
N SER A 76 -18.03 -15.95 1.70
CA SER A 76 -19.04 -14.93 1.87
C SER A 76 -20.40 -15.45 1.40
N THR A 77 -21.39 -15.32 2.27
CA THR A 77 -22.83 -15.52 1.99
C THR A 77 -23.38 -14.53 0.96
N ALA A 78 -22.57 -13.58 0.48
CA ALA A 78 -23.03 -12.58 -0.46
C ALA A 78 -23.41 -13.18 -1.83
N PRO A 79 -24.48 -12.68 -2.46
CA PRO A 79 -24.94 -13.15 -3.77
C PRO A 79 -23.86 -12.95 -4.85
N TYR A 80 -23.76 -13.92 -5.76
CA TYR A 80 -22.83 -13.91 -6.89
C TYR A 80 -21.36 -13.67 -6.49
N TYR A 81 -20.96 -14.15 -5.31
CA TYR A 81 -19.64 -13.87 -4.75
C TYR A 81 -18.49 -14.23 -5.70
N LYS A 82 -18.55 -15.40 -6.35
CA LYS A 82 -17.46 -15.86 -7.23
C LYS A 82 -17.32 -14.96 -8.46
N GLU A 83 -18.45 -14.57 -9.05
CA GLU A 83 -18.56 -13.72 -10.23
C GLU A 83 -18.06 -12.31 -9.91
N VAL A 84 -18.56 -11.70 -8.84
CA VAL A 84 -18.13 -10.36 -8.38
C VAL A 84 -16.65 -10.36 -8.01
N LYS A 85 -16.16 -11.37 -7.30
CA LYS A 85 -14.74 -11.48 -6.96
C LYS A 85 -13.86 -11.61 -8.20
N ARG A 86 -14.31 -12.32 -9.25
CA ARG A 86 -13.59 -12.41 -10.53
C ARG A 86 -13.44 -11.03 -11.17
N ILE A 87 -14.48 -10.20 -11.13
CA ILE A 87 -14.48 -8.82 -11.67
C ILE A 87 -13.51 -7.92 -10.89
N ILE A 88 -13.56 -7.92 -9.55
CA ILE A 88 -12.75 -6.97 -8.76
C ILE A 88 -11.31 -7.42 -8.50
N LYS A 89 -11.00 -8.73 -8.59
CA LYS A 89 -9.66 -9.27 -8.32
C LYS A 89 -8.53 -8.62 -9.15
N PRO A 90 -8.67 -8.35 -10.47
CA PRO A 90 -7.63 -7.69 -11.26
C PRO A 90 -7.52 -6.18 -10.97
N LEU A 91 -8.55 -5.54 -10.43
CA LEU A 91 -8.60 -4.08 -10.23
C LEU A 91 -7.61 -3.61 -9.17
N ARG A 92 -7.11 -2.38 -9.33
CA ARG A 92 -6.12 -1.79 -8.43
C ARG A 92 -6.40 -0.30 -8.25
N TYR A 93 -6.44 0.14 -7.00
CA TYR A 93 -6.49 1.56 -6.66
C TYR A 93 -5.15 2.23 -7.00
N SER A 94 -5.14 2.93 -8.14
CA SER A 94 -3.98 3.67 -8.64
C SER A 94 -4.43 4.61 -9.73
N ALA A 95 -4.10 5.89 -9.60
CA ALA A 95 -4.32 6.91 -10.61
C ALA A 95 -2.99 7.44 -11.20
N ILE A 96 -1.86 6.77 -10.95
CA ILE A 96 -0.55 7.18 -11.49
C ILE A 96 -0.62 7.28 -13.02
N SER A 97 -1.07 6.22 -13.69
CA SER A 97 -1.14 6.17 -15.16
C SER A 97 -2.06 7.24 -15.75
N ASP A 98 -3.17 7.56 -15.08
CA ASP A 98 -4.06 8.64 -15.50
C ASP A 98 -3.44 10.02 -15.25
N PHE A 99 -2.84 10.24 -14.09
CA PHE A 99 -2.29 11.55 -13.70
C PHE A 99 -1.07 11.98 -14.51
N VAL A 100 -0.21 11.04 -14.90
CA VAL A 100 1.02 11.37 -15.66
C VAL A 100 0.75 11.64 -17.15
N ARG A 101 -0.49 11.47 -17.63
CA ARG A 101 -0.86 11.75 -19.02
C ARG A 101 -0.60 13.22 -19.39
N PRO A 102 -0.18 13.53 -20.63
CA PRO A 102 0.12 14.89 -21.06
C PRO A 102 -1.06 15.88 -20.89
N GLU A 103 -2.27 15.44 -21.21
CA GLU A 103 -3.50 16.24 -21.22
C GLU A 103 -4.11 16.51 -19.85
N VAL A 104 -3.61 15.87 -18.79
CA VAL A 104 -4.03 16.16 -17.41
C VAL A 104 -3.34 17.43 -16.93
N TRP A 105 -4.09 18.39 -16.41
CA TRP A 105 -3.53 19.65 -15.91
C TRP A 105 -4.27 20.15 -14.66
N ILE A 106 -3.72 21.15 -13.97
CA ILE A 106 -4.30 21.70 -12.74
C ILE A 106 -4.62 23.19 -12.96
N SER A 107 -5.76 23.63 -12.45
CA SER A 107 -6.09 25.06 -12.27
C SER A 107 -6.34 25.37 -10.79
N LEU A 108 -6.09 26.61 -10.40
CA LEU A 108 -6.42 27.14 -9.07
C LEU A 108 -7.51 28.21 -9.19
N ASP A 109 -8.46 28.20 -8.27
CA ASP A 109 -9.45 29.25 -8.06
C ASP A 109 -9.20 29.83 -6.65
N PHE A 110 -8.52 30.98 -6.61
CA PHE A 110 -8.09 31.61 -5.37
C PHE A 110 -9.28 32.16 -4.56
N ASP A 111 -10.30 32.68 -5.26
CA ASP A 111 -11.50 33.26 -4.63
C ASP A 111 -12.32 32.18 -3.92
N LYS A 112 -12.50 31.02 -4.57
CA LYS A 112 -13.22 29.88 -4.00
C LYS A 112 -12.34 28.99 -3.12
N ARG A 113 -11.04 29.29 -2.99
CA ARG A 113 -10.04 28.46 -2.31
C ARG A 113 -10.14 27.00 -2.75
N SER A 114 -10.13 26.78 -4.06
CA SER A 114 -10.29 25.45 -4.66
C SER A 114 -9.28 25.21 -5.77
N TRP A 115 -9.11 23.96 -6.15
CA TRP A 115 -8.28 23.55 -7.26
C TRP A 115 -8.97 22.44 -8.05
N CYS A 116 -8.70 22.38 -9.34
CA CYS A 116 -9.31 21.43 -10.24
C CYS A 116 -8.22 20.64 -10.97
N LEU A 117 -8.36 19.31 -10.95
CA LEU A 117 -7.57 18.40 -11.76
C LEU A 117 -8.38 18.06 -13.02
N HIS A 118 -7.92 18.57 -14.15
CA HIS A 118 -8.60 18.44 -15.43
C HIS A 118 -8.23 17.16 -16.15
N ASN A 119 -9.19 16.59 -16.89
CA ASN A 119 -9.01 15.39 -17.73
C ASN A 119 -8.51 14.14 -16.98
N ILE A 120 -8.80 14.03 -15.68
CA ILE A 120 -8.41 12.86 -14.89
C ILE A 120 -9.30 11.64 -15.16
N HIS A 121 -10.58 11.87 -15.48
CA HIS A 121 -11.52 10.82 -15.87
C HIS A 121 -11.59 10.67 -17.39
N ARG A 122 -11.88 9.45 -17.85
CA ARG A 122 -12.08 9.14 -19.27
C ARG A 122 -13.36 8.37 -19.46
N PHE A 123 -14.10 8.73 -20.48
CA PHE A 123 -15.35 8.09 -20.86
C PHE A 123 -15.23 7.56 -22.29
N ASN A 124 -15.91 6.45 -22.57
CA ASN A 124 -16.09 6.00 -23.95
C ASN A 124 -17.26 6.74 -24.61
N GLU A 125 -17.51 6.45 -25.88
CA GLU A 125 -18.62 7.05 -26.65
C GLU A 125 -20.01 6.79 -26.07
N LYS A 126 -20.15 5.76 -25.21
CA LYS A 126 -21.39 5.41 -24.52
C LYS A 126 -21.50 6.06 -23.13
N GLY A 127 -20.56 6.94 -22.76
CA GLY A 127 -20.51 7.57 -21.43
C GLY A 127 -20.06 6.64 -20.31
N SER A 128 -19.50 5.47 -20.61
CA SER A 128 -18.97 4.53 -19.60
C SER A 128 -17.53 4.87 -19.22
N ILE A 129 -17.17 4.66 -17.96
CA ILE A 129 -15.82 4.95 -17.47
C ILE A 129 -14.77 4.01 -18.10
N ILE A 130 -13.63 4.57 -18.51
CA ILE A 130 -12.48 3.81 -19.03
C ILE A 130 -11.36 3.79 -17.99
N LEU A 131 -11.09 2.61 -17.43
CA LEU A 131 -9.96 2.39 -16.52
C LEU A 131 -8.61 2.42 -17.24
N ALA A 132 -7.58 2.95 -16.60
CA ALA A 132 -6.21 2.86 -17.11
C ALA A 132 -5.74 1.40 -17.17
N GLU A 133 -5.18 1.00 -18.32
CA GLU A 133 -4.80 -0.39 -18.62
C GLU A 133 -5.91 -1.42 -18.32
N GLY A 134 -7.18 -1.00 -18.38
CA GLY A 134 -8.34 -1.84 -18.08
C GLY A 134 -8.46 -2.28 -16.62
N ARG A 135 -7.67 -1.73 -15.67
CA ARG A 135 -7.69 -2.19 -14.27
C ARG A 135 -7.34 -1.14 -13.20
N TYR A 136 -6.82 0.01 -13.58
CA TYR A 136 -6.39 1.06 -12.67
C TYR A 136 -7.38 2.23 -12.67
N GLY A 137 -7.64 2.78 -11.49
CA GLY A 137 -8.44 3.98 -11.33
C GLY A 137 -8.55 4.41 -9.87
N LEU A 138 -9.23 5.54 -9.68
CA LEU A 138 -9.68 6.08 -8.40
C LEU A 138 -10.93 5.33 -7.90
N CYS A 139 -11.28 5.50 -6.61
CA CYS A 139 -12.40 4.80 -5.97
C CYS A 139 -13.71 4.94 -6.74
N GLY A 140 -14.09 6.17 -7.13
CA GLY A 140 -15.29 6.42 -7.92
C GLY A 140 -15.25 5.75 -9.30
N GLN A 141 -14.10 5.74 -9.97
CA GLN A 141 -13.95 5.10 -11.29
C GLN A 141 -14.05 3.58 -11.18
N LEU A 142 -13.41 2.99 -10.16
CA LEU A 142 -13.48 1.55 -9.91
C LEU A 142 -14.90 1.13 -9.50
N ALA A 143 -15.57 1.92 -8.65
CA ALA A 143 -16.97 1.68 -8.27
C ALA A 143 -17.90 1.76 -9.49
N ALA A 144 -17.76 2.78 -10.34
CA ALA A 144 -18.57 2.94 -11.54
C ALA A 144 -18.33 1.81 -12.56
N TYR A 145 -17.07 1.43 -12.78
CA TYR A 145 -16.73 0.30 -13.64
C TYR A 145 -17.37 -1.00 -13.14
N VAL A 146 -17.22 -1.30 -11.84
CA VAL A 146 -17.78 -2.52 -11.26
C VAL A 146 -19.30 -2.49 -11.27
N TYR A 147 -19.93 -1.35 -11.02
CA TYR A 147 -21.38 -1.19 -11.10
C TYR A 147 -21.90 -1.64 -12.47
N GLN A 148 -21.28 -1.18 -13.55
CA GLN A 148 -21.65 -1.54 -14.93
C GLN A 148 -21.50 -3.05 -15.19
N GLU A 149 -20.41 -3.65 -14.71
CA GLU A 149 -20.13 -5.06 -14.92
C GLU A 149 -21.03 -6.00 -14.11
N ILE A 150 -21.46 -5.59 -12.90
CA ILE A 150 -22.28 -6.44 -12.04
C ILE A 150 -23.77 -6.26 -12.25
N GLN A 151 -24.23 -5.10 -12.73
CA GLN A 151 -25.66 -4.80 -12.86
C GLN A 151 -26.45 -5.96 -13.55
N PRO A 152 -25.97 -6.59 -14.64
CA PRO A 152 -26.68 -7.69 -15.28
C PRO A 152 -26.84 -8.95 -14.41
N LEU A 153 -25.92 -9.17 -13.45
CA LEU A 153 -25.98 -10.33 -12.54
C LEU A 153 -27.08 -10.17 -11.49
N PHE A 154 -27.29 -8.94 -11.02
CA PHE A 154 -28.17 -8.66 -9.90
C PHE A 154 -29.65 -8.47 -10.31
N GLY A 155 -29.89 -8.05 -11.56
CA GLY A 155 -31.24 -7.89 -12.12
C GLY A 155 -32.16 -7.06 -11.24
N ASP A 156 -33.46 -7.39 -11.24
CA ASP A 156 -34.45 -6.68 -10.42
C ASP A 156 -34.53 -7.17 -8.97
N GLY A 157 -33.84 -8.27 -8.62
CA GLY A 157 -33.87 -8.83 -7.27
C GLY A 157 -33.12 -8.00 -6.24
N TYR A 158 -32.22 -7.12 -6.69
CA TYR A 158 -31.38 -6.29 -5.85
C TYR A 158 -31.37 -4.84 -6.30
N LEU A 159 -31.24 -3.93 -5.33
CA LEU A 159 -30.92 -2.54 -5.55
C LEU A 159 -29.43 -2.33 -5.32
N VAL A 160 -28.71 -1.86 -6.34
CA VAL A 160 -27.29 -1.48 -6.26
C VAL A 160 -27.19 0.03 -6.27
N GLU A 161 -26.60 0.61 -5.23
CA GLU A 161 -26.44 2.05 -5.03
C GLU A 161 -24.97 2.39 -4.77
N PHE A 162 -24.57 3.61 -5.11
CA PHE A 162 -23.28 4.14 -4.66
C PHE A 162 -23.38 4.64 -3.23
N VAL A 163 -22.31 4.50 -2.47
CA VAL A 163 -22.22 5.02 -1.11
C VAL A 163 -20.89 5.75 -0.94
N ARG A 164 -20.95 6.96 -0.37
CA ARG A 164 -19.77 7.64 0.16
C ARG A 164 -19.51 7.10 1.56
N ALA A 165 -18.29 6.62 1.80
CA ALA A 165 -17.87 6.06 3.06
C ALA A 165 -16.46 6.54 3.46
N ALA A 166 -16.09 6.28 4.70
CA ALA A 166 -14.74 6.41 5.24
C ALA A 166 -14.29 5.05 5.77
N GLU A 167 -13.24 4.46 5.19
CA GLU A 167 -12.54 3.33 5.82
C GLU A 167 -11.51 3.89 6.80
N SER A 168 -11.60 3.48 8.06
CA SER A 168 -10.83 4.02 9.19
C SER A 168 -9.30 3.91 9.06
N GLY A 169 -8.80 3.10 8.14
CA GLY A 169 -7.37 2.93 7.87
C GLY A 169 -6.78 3.98 6.94
N TYR A 170 -7.50 4.38 5.89
CA TYR A 170 -6.97 5.22 4.80
C TYR A 170 -7.79 6.49 4.56
N PHE A 171 -9.11 6.40 4.68
CA PHE A 171 -10.05 7.37 4.13
C PHE A 171 -10.78 8.07 5.28
N LEU A 172 -10.12 9.03 5.94
CA LEU A 172 -10.64 9.65 7.16
C LEU A 172 -11.69 10.74 6.88
N GLY A 173 -12.86 10.62 7.52
CA GLY A 173 -13.93 11.61 7.45
C GLY A 173 -13.60 12.96 8.11
N PRO A 174 -14.42 14.01 7.89
CA PRO A 174 -15.59 14.04 7.01
C PRO A 174 -15.23 14.38 5.56
N ARG A 175 -13.96 14.68 5.26
CA ARG A 175 -13.52 15.14 3.94
C ARG A 175 -13.06 14.02 3.01
N SER A 176 -13.04 12.78 3.48
CA SER A 176 -12.69 11.65 2.62
C SER A 176 -13.82 11.25 1.68
N SER A 177 -13.46 11.10 0.41
CA SER A 177 -14.32 10.70 -0.69
C SER A 177 -14.00 9.26 -1.13
N HIS A 178 -14.20 8.27 -0.24
CA HIS A 178 -14.19 6.87 -0.69
C HIS A 178 -15.59 6.50 -1.20
N PHE A 179 -15.66 6.02 -2.44
CA PHE A 179 -16.90 5.61 -3.07
C PHE A 179 -16.89 4.09 -3.27
N ILE A 180 -17.97 3.46 -2.82
CA ILE A 180 -18.19 2.01 -2.85
C ILE A 180 -19.61 1.71 -3.31
N LEU A 181 -19.95 0.44 -3.42
CA LEU A 181 -21.29 0.00 -3.79
C LEU A 181 -21.97 -0.67 -2.59
N ARG A 182 -23.26 -0.34 -2.41
CA ARG A 182 -24.18 -0.98 -1.47
C ARG A 182 -25.21 -1.76 -2.26
N ILE A 183 -25.39 -3.03 -1.90
CA ILE A 183 -26.30 -3.96 -2.56
C ILE A 183 -27.35 -4.39 -1.54
N THR A 184 -28.62 -4.12 -1.81
CA THR A 184 -29.74 -4.43 -0.91
C THR A 184 -30.74 -5.34 -1.63
N GLY A 185 -31.17 -6.44 -1.00
CA GLY A 185 -32.25 -7.26 -1.54
C GLY A 185 -33.56 -6.48 -1.61
N ARG A 186 -34.32 -6.60 -2.70
CA ARG A 186 -35.61 -5.89 -2.86
C ARG A 186 -36.81 -6.62 -2.27
N PHE A 187 -36.66 -7.91 -1.99
CA PHE A 187 -37.76 -8.73 -1.46
C PHE A 187 -37.83 -8.60 0.07
N PRO A 188 -39.04 -8.47 0.68
CA PRO A 188 -39.19 -8.29 2.13
C PRO A 188 -38.54 -9.39 2.99
N ARG A 189 -38.35 -10.59 2.43
CA ARG A 189 -37.70 -11.73 3.10
C ARG A 189 -36.17 -11.72 2.97
N ILE A 190 -35.61 -10.81 2.17
CA ILE A 190 -34.18 -10.67 1.86
C ILE A 190 -33.81 -9.22 2.16
N ASN A 191 -33.88 -8.80 3.43
CA ASN A 191 -33.44 -7.46 3.84
C ASN A 191 -31.92 -7.42 4.13
N GLU A 192 -31.16 -8.23 3.42
CA GLU A 192 -29.72 -8.34 3.60
C GLU A 192 -29.00 -7.23 2.84
N ILE A 193 -27.98 -6.66 3.48
CA ILE A 193 -27.15 -5.59 2.94
C ILE A 193 -25.74 -6.14 2.75
N TYR A 194 -25.24 -6.00 1.52
CA TYR A 194 -23.87 -6.32 1.18
C TYR A 194 -23.13 -5.07 0.71
N ILE A 195 -21.84 -5.03 1.00
CA ILE A 195 -20.94 -3.94 0.65
C ILE A 195 -19.88 -4.49 -0.29
N LEU A 196 -19.64 -3.75 -1.37
CA LEU A 196 -18.64 -4.05 -2.38
C LEU A 196 -17.72 -2.84 -2.52
N ASP A 197 -16.46 -3.05 -2.13
CA ASP A 197 -15.38 -2.08 -2.32
C ASP A 197 -14.35 -2.61 -3.35
N PRO A 198 -14.41 -2.13 -4.60
CA PRO A 198 -13.45 -2.47 -5.64
C PRO A 198 -12.02 -1.98 -5.35
N SER A 199 -11.86 -0.89 -4.60
CA SER A 199 -10.55 -0.27 -4.32
C SER A 199 -9.72 -1.15 -3.40
N LEU A 200 -10.35 -1.71 -2.36
CA LEU A 200 -9.72 -2.66 -1.44
C LEU A 200 -10.02 -4.12 -1.80
N ARG A 201 -10.79 -4.37 -2.87
CA ARG A 201 -11.20 -5.70 -3.38
C ARG A 201 -11.97 -6.53 -2.34
N ARG A 202 -12.79 -5.88 -1.52
CA ARG A 202 -13.63 -6.49 -0.49
C ARG A 202 -15.06 -6.61 -0.99
N TYR A 203 -15.70 -7.72 -0.66
CA TYR A 203 -17.12 -7.95 -0.95
C TYR A 203 -17.70 -8.87 0.12
N GLY A 204 -18.80 -8.49 0.75
CA GLY A 204 -19.41 -9.28 1.82
C GLY A 204 -20.61 -8.59 2.46
N SER A 205 -21.20 -9.23 3.47
CA SER A 205 -22.25 -8.63 4.29
C SER A 205 -21.74 -7.41 5.06
N ILE A 206 -22.65 -6.50 5.44
CA ILE A 206 -22.31 -5.23 6.10
C ILE A 206 -21.52 -5.39 7.41
N GLU A 207 -21.72 -6.49 8.14
CA GLU A 207 -21.02 -6.81 9.39
C GLU A 207 -19.52 -7.04 9.16
N HIS A 208 -19.10 -7.37 7.93
CA HIS A 208 -17.69 -7.48 7.59
C HIS A 208 -17.02 -6.13 7.29
N PHE A 209 -17.73 -5.01 7.47
CA PHE A 209 -17.29 -3.64 7.20
C PHE A 209 -17.43 -2.74 8.42
N GLU A 210 -17.23 -3.27 9.63
CA GLU A 210 -17.21 -2.50 10.89
C GLU A 210 -16.18 -1.36 10.90
N ASP A 211 -15.13 -1.47 10.08
CA ASP A 211 -14.10 -0.45 9.89
C ASP A 211 -14.55 0.72 8.98
N TYR A 212 -15.81 0.72 8.54
CA TYR A 212 -16.40 1.74 7.66
C TYR A 212 -17.38 2.63 8.41
N HIS A 213 -17.35 3.91 8.07
CA HIS A 213 -18.39 4.86 8.38
C HIS A 213 -19.08 5.32 7.09
N PHE A 214 -20.38 5.03 6.93
CA PHE A 214 -21.15 5.34 5.73
C PHE A 214 -21.84 6.71 5.88
N PHE A 215 -21.62 7.62 4.93
CA PHE A 215 -22.14 8.98 5.00
C PHE A 215 -23.42 9.18 4.19
N GLU A 216 -23.41 8.77 2.92
CA GLU A 216 -24.44 9.17 1.96
C GLU A 216 -24.64 8.08 0.90
N LYS A 217 -25.90 7.79 0.57
CA LYS A 217 -26.29 6.90 -0.53
C LYS A 217 -26.64 7.75 -1.74
N MET A 218 -26.21 7.31 -2.92
CA MET A 218 -26.43 7.99 -4.19
C MET A 218 -26.87 7.00 -5.25
N LYS A 219 -27.78 7.42 -6.13
CA LYS A 219 -28.19 6.60 -7.29
C LYS A 219 -27.04 6.44 -8.28
N ASN A 220 -26.28 7.51 -8.50
CA ASN A 220 -25.09 7.52 -9.33
C ASN A 220 -24.08 8.53 -8.80
N LEU A 221 -22.85 8.52 -9.32
CA LEU A 221 -21.81 9.47 -8.97
C LEU A 221 -21.93 10.73 -9.85
N PRO A 222 -21.80 11.96 -9.30
CA PRO A 222 -22.00 13.19 -10.06
C PRO A 222 -21.16 13.29 -11.34
N PHE A 223 -19.87 12.93 -11.27
CA PHE A 223 -18.99 12.98 -12.43
C PHE A 223 -19.34 11.93 -13.52
N ILE A 224 -20.08 10.87 -13.17
CA ILE A 224 -20.60 9.89 -14.13
C ILE A 224 -21.85 10.46 -14.81
N ASP A 225 -22.79 11.03 -14.06
CA ASP A 225 -24.01 11.64 -14.62
C ASP A 225 -23.69 12.79 -15.59
N GLU A 226 -22.73 13.64 -15.20
CA GLU A 226 -22.28 14.78 -16.01
C GLU A 226 -21.26 14.39 -17.08
N GLN A 227 -20.76 13.15 -17.06
CA GLN A 227 -19.58 12.72 -17.83
C GLN A 227 -18.41 13.70 -17.69
N ASN A 228 -18.25 14.27 -16.50
CA ASN A 228 -17.32 15.34 -16.24
C ASN A 228 -15.89 14.75 -16.16
N PRO A 229 -14.98 15.14 -17.06
CA PRO A 229 -13.62 14.60 -17.07
C PRO A 229 -12.77 15.15 -15.92
N ASN A 230 -13.28 16.13 -15.17
CA ASN A 230 -12.54 16.90 -14.18
C ASN A 230 -12.95 16.54 -12.75
N SER A 231 -12.06 16.81 -11.81
CA SER A 231 -12.36 16.73 -10.37
C SER A 231 -11.95 18.01 -9.66
N THR A 232 -12.87 18.59 -8.89
CA THR A 232 -12.62 19.81 -8.11
C THR A 232 -12.55 19.49 -6.62
N PHE A 233 -11.61 20.14 -5.94
CA PHE A 233 -11.32 19.95 -4.53
C PHE A 233 -11.11 21.29 -3.85
N LEU A 234 -11.42 21.37 -2.56
CA LEU A 234 -11.00 22.51 -1.73
C LEU A 234 -9.48 22.47 -1.50
N VAL A 235 -8.88 23.63 -1.26
CA VAL A 235 -7.48 23.72 -0.80
C VAL A 235 -7.32 22.95 0.52
N ASN A 236 -6.14 22.35 0.69
CA ASN A 236 -5.79 21.41 1.76
C ASN A 236 -6.56 20.08 1.74
N ASN A 237 -7.42 19.85 0.73
CA ASN A 237 -8.00 18.53 0.50
C ASN A 237 -7.19 17.81 -0.57
N ALA A 238 -6.71 16.62 -0.22
CA ALA A 238 -5.91 15.80 -1.10
C ALA A 238 -6.79 14.86 -1.94
N ILE A 239 -6.37 14.60 -3.18
CA ILE A 239 -6.87 13.47 -3.98
C ILE A 239 -5.98 12.26 -3.71
N PRO A 240 -6.53 11.15 -3.16
CA PRO A 240 -5.74 9.96 -2.98
C PRO A 240 -5.49 9.27 -4.32
N MET A 241 -4.25 8.84 -4.54
CA MET A 241 -3.73 8.43 -5.84
C MET A 241 -3.32 6.96 -5.88
N LEU A 242 -2.84 6.42 -4.76
CA LEU A 242 -2.31 5.05 -4.70
C LEU A 242 -2.40 4.53 -3.28
N ILE A 243 -2.81 3.27 -3.12
CA ILE A 243 -2.64 2.51 -1.88
C ILE A 243 -1.55 1.47 -2.09
N ARG A 244 -0.47 1.54 -1.31
CA ARG A 244 0.65 0.61 -1.40
C ARG A 244 1.44 0.52 -0.11
N LYS A 245 1.82 -0.69 0.32
CA LYS A 245 2.66 -0.94 1.51
C LYS A 245 2.16 -0.18 2.76
N HIS A 246 0.85 -0.17 3.01
CA HIS A 246 0.21 0.57 4.10
C HIS A 246 0.25 2.09 4.00
N PHE A 247 0.64 2.67 2.87
CA PHE A 247 0.55 4.10 2.62
C PHE A 247 -0.57 4.43 1.65
N LEU A 248 -1.27 5.53 1.94
CA LEU A 248 -2.08 6.27 1.00
C LEU A 248 -1.26 7.43 0.46
N LEU A 249 -0.88 7.33 -0.80
CA LEU A 249 -0.23 8.42 -1.53
C LEU A 249 -1.30 9.35 -2.08
N SER A 250 -1.12 10.66 -1.93
CA SER A 250 -2.09 11.66 -2.40
C SER A 250 -1.40 12.85 -3.05
N ILE A 251 -2.13 13.54 -3.93
CA ILE A 251 -1.74 14.87 -4.44
C ILE A 251 -2.59 15.91 -3.71
N VAL A 252 -1.97 17.00 -3.29
CA VAL A 252 -2.66 18.08 -2.58
C VAL A 252 -2.15 19.44 -3.06
N VAL A 253 -3.07 20.40 -3.15
CA VAL A 253 -2.76 21.83 -3.22
C VAL A 253 -3.04 22.42 -1.85
N GLU A 254 -2.05 23.09 -1.28
CA GLU A 254 -2.11 23.63 0.09
C GLU A 254 -1.95 25.14 0.08
N ASP A 255 -2.51 25.77 1.11
CA ASP A 255 -2.20 27.15 1.44
C ASP A 255 -0.85 27.26 2.17
N ASN A 256 -0.29 28.46 2.18
CA ASN A 256 0.93 28.75 2.91
C ASN A 256 0.59 29.60 4.13
N ASP A 257 0.63 28.97 5.30
CA ASP A 257 0.36 29.63 6.58
C ASP A 257 -1.03 30.32 6.58
N GLY A 258 -2.03 29.66 5.98
CA GLY A 258 -3.41 30.16 5.84
C GLY A 258 -3.65 31.03 4.61
N LEU A 259 -2.60 31.55 3.97
CA LEU A 259 -2.69 32.40 2.78
C LEU A 259 -2.72 31.55 1.51
N PHE A 260 -3.76 31.73 0.70
CA PHE A 260 -3.93 31.07 -0.59
C PHE A 260 -4.18 32.10 -1.69
N ASP A 261 -3.12 32.47 -2.41
CA ASP A 261 -3.16 33.45 -3.50
C ASP A 261 -2.10 33.14 -4.57
N LYS A 262 -2.02 33.96 -5.62
CA LYS A 262 -1.09 33.81 -6.75
C LYS A 262 0.39 33.65 -6.33
N ASN A 263 0.76 34.13 -5.16
CA ASN A 263 2.12 34.11 -4.60
C ASN A 263 2.28 33.18 -3.39
N ASN A 264 1.19 32.56 -2.92
CA ASN A 264 1.14 31.76 -1.71
C ASN A 264 0.34 30.47 -1.96
N PHE A 265 1.01 29.42 -2.41
CA PHE A 265 0.44 28.07 -2.52
C PHE A 265 1.54 27.00 -2.53
N ALA A 266 1.17 25.74 -2.29
CA ALA A 266 2.04 24.59 -2.53
C ALA A 266 1.32 23.52 -3.33
N LEU A 267 2.06 22.76 -4.13
CA LEU A 267 1.61 21.53 -4.78
C LEU A 267 2.51 20.40 -4.29
N ALA A 268 1.91 19.38 -3.67
CA ALA A 268 2.66 18.34 -3.00
C ALA A 268 2.15 16.93 -3.32
N LEU A 269 3.09 16.01 -3.31
CA LEU A 269 2.89 14.57 -3.20
C LEU A 269 3.11 14.18 -1.75
N THR A 270 2.06 13.69 -1.10
CA THR A 270 2.08 13.29 0.32
C THR A 270 1.84 11.80 0.46
N ALA A 271 2.37 11.21 1.53
CA ALA A 271 2.08 9.85 1.94
C ALA A 271 1.60 9.80 3.39
N THR A 272 0.45 9.18 3.59
CA THR A 272 -0.15 8.95 4.91
C THR A 272 -0.11 7.46 5.21
N HIS A 273 0.55 7.06 6.30
CA HIS A 273 0.54 5.67 6.73
C HIS A 273 -0.85 5.28 7.25
N ARG A 274 -1.24 4.02 7.08
CA ARG A 274 -2.51 3.48 7.57
C ARG A 274 -2.66 3.75 9.07
N HIS A 275 -3.84 4.16 9.50
CA HIS A 275 -4.16 4.54 10.89
C HIS A 275 -3.37 5.75 11.43
N LYS A 276 -2.72 6.53 10.55
CA LYS A 276 -2.13 7.82 10.91
C LYS A 276 -2.98 8.95 10.32
N TYR A 277 -2.97 10.07 11.02
CA TYR A 277 -3.80 11.23 10.72
C TYR A 277 -3.06 12.33 9.93
N ALA A 278 -1.73 12.30 9.94
CA ALA A 278 -0.90 13.29 9.28
C ALA A 278 -0.07 12.65 8.15
N GLY A 279 -0.16 13.23 6.96
CA GLY A 279 0.68 12.89 5.83
C GLY A 279 2.09 13.46 5.99
N ARG A 280 3.06 12.84 5.32
CA ARG A 280 4.42 13.36 5.15
C ARG A 280 4.65 13.68 3.68
N TYR A 281 5.36 14.77 3.40
CA TYR A 281 5.75 15.08 2.03
C TYR A 281 6.75 14.05 1.51
N ILE A 282 6.47 13.54 0.31
CA ILE A 282 7.48 12.88 -0.53
C ILE A 282 8.17 13.92 -1.41
N PHE A 283 7.38 14.80 -2.03
CA PHE A 283 7.87 15.86 -2.90
C PHE A 283 6.92 17.04 -2.83
N ALA A 284 7.44 18.26 -2.72
CA ALA A 284 6.63 19.47 -2.70
C ALA A 284 7.33 20.62 -3.42
N LEU A 285 6.53 21.41 -4.13
CA LEU A 285 6.93 22.71 -4.65
C LEU A 285 6.05 23.77 -3.98
N ARG A 286 6.69 24.78 -3.40
CA ARG A 286 6.03 25.84 -2.64
C ARG A 286 6.35 27.17 -3.28
N ASN A 287 5.33 27.99 -3.53
CA ASN A 287 5.49 29.40 -3.87
C ASN A 287 5.14 30.22 -2.63
N ASN A 288 6.11 30.82 -1.96
CA ASN A 288 5.92 31.61 -0.75
C ASN A 288 6.38 33.05 -1.01
N LYS A 289 5.45 34.00 -1.00
CA LYS A 289 5.72 35.41 -1.34
C LYS A 289 6.45 35.56 -2.69
N GLY A 290 6.09 34.73 -3.67
CA GLY A 290 6.68 34.74 -5.01
C GLY A 290 8.00 33.96 -5.15
N GLN A 291 8.57 33.47 -4.05
CA GLN A 291 9.79 32.65 -4.07
C GLN A 291 9.44 31.16 -4.13
N VAL A 292 10.10 30.44 -5.05
CA VAL A 292 9.88 29.00 -5.23
C VAL A 292 10.85 28.21 -4.36
N GLY A 293 10.29 27.39 -3.46
CA GLY A 293 11.00 26.37 -2.71
C GLY A 293 10.66 24.96 -3.21
N MET A 294 11.58 24.02 -2.99
CA MET A 294 11.39 22.60 -3.30
C MET A 294 11.80 21.76 -2.08
N PHE A 295 11.01 20.75 -1.79
CA PHE A 295 11.31 19.73 -0.78
C PHE A 295 11.23 18.34 -1.41
N GLU A 296 12.14 17.46 -1.02
CA GLU A 296 12.21 16.09 -1.52
C GLU A 296 12.65 15.12 -0.41
N ASN A 297 11.89 14.03 -0.23
CA ASN A 297 12.19 12.93 0.69
C ASN A 297 12.31 11.62 -0.10
N LYS A 298 13.52 11.36 -0.60
CA LYS A 298 13.81 10.18 -1.43
C LYS A 298 13.65 8.86 -0.69
N ASP A 299 14.04 8.79 0.58
CA ASP A 299 13.90 7.56 1.37
C ASP A 299 12.45 7.11 1.48
N LEU A 300 11.53 8.06 1.71
CA LEU A 300 10.09 7.77 1.73
C LEU A 300 9.56 7.44 0.33
N ALA A 301 10.08 8.09 -0.72
CA ALA A 301 9.74 7.76 -2.10
C ALA A 301 10.12 6.31 -2.43
N ASP A 302 11.36 5.90 -2.17
CA ASP A 302 11.90 4.57 -2.48
C ASP A 302 11.23 3.46 -1.64
N LEU A 303 10.78 3.80 -0.43
CA LEU A 303 9.99 2.90 0.39
C LEU A 303 8.66 2.54 -0.30
N ILE A 304 8.01 3.47 -0.99
CA ILE A 304 6.63 3.33 -1.47
C ILE A 304 6.58 3.05 -2.97
N LEU A 305 7.25 3.88 -3.76
CA LEU A 305 7.20 3.94 -5.21
C LEU A 305 8.37 3.17 -5.83
N LYS A 306 8.16 2.71 -7.07
CA LYS A 306 9.29 2.32 -7.92
C LYS A 306 9.97 3.59 -8.44
N GLU A 307 11.27 3.53 -8.67
CA GLU A 307 12.05 4.67 -9.19
C GLU A 307 11.39 5.34 -10.40
N ARG A 308 11.02 4.55 -11.43
CA ARG A 308 10.32 5.06 -12.62
C ARG A 308 9.01 5.78 -12.30
N GLU A 309 8.19 5.23 -11.39
CA GLU A 309 6.92 5.85 -11.00
C GLU A 309 7.18 7.19 -10.29
N TYR A 310 8.17 7.21 -9.39
CA TYR A 310 8.57 8.42 -8.68
C TYR A 310 9.07 9.50 -9.64
N SER A 311 9.98 9.17 -10.56
CA SER A 311 10.48 10.11 -11.57
C SER A 311 9.34 10.71 -12.40
N GLN A 312 8.40 9.89 -12.87
CA GLN A 312 7.25 10.34 -13.65
C GLN A 312 6.34 11.27 -12.84
N LEU A 313 6.03 10.94 -11.59
CA LEU A 313 5.21 11.78 -10.71
C LEU A 313 5.91 13.11 -10.39
N ARG A 314 7.20 13.07 -10.04
CA ARG A 314 8.01 14.26 -9.75
C ARG A 314 8.05 15.21 -10.94
N GLU A 315 8.35 14.70 -12.13
CA GLU A 315 8.34 15.49 -13.35
C GLU A 315 6.95 16.07 -13.67
N LYS A 316 5.90 15.27 -13.49
CA LYS A 316 4.53 15.73 -13.72
C LYS A 316 4.18 16.89 -12.78
N ILE A 317 4.49 16.77 -11.48
CA ILE A 317 4.26 17.82 -10.49
C ILE A 317 5.05 19.09 -10.84
N ILE A 318 6.33 18.98 -11.21
CA ILE A 318 7.15 20.11 -11.65
C ILE A 318 6.50 20.82 -12.85
N ARG A 319 6.02 20.06 -13.84
CA ARG A 319 5.35 20.62 -15.02
C ARG A 319 4.06 21.34 -14.66
N LEU A 320 3.22 20.72 -13.83
CA LEU A 320 1.96 21.30 -13.35
C LEU A 320 2.22 22.60 -12.57
N PHE A 321 3.17 22.58 -11.64
CA PHE A 321 3.53 23.77 -10.86
C PHE A 321 4.00 24.92 -11.76
N LYS A 322 4.87 24.64 -12.73
CA LYS A 322 5.31 25.64 -13.72
C LYS A 322 4.15 26.20 -14.54
N SER A 323 3.15 25.39 -14.92
CA SER A 323 1.97 25.90 -15.63
C SER A 323 1.13 26.85 -14.76
N LEU A 324 0.98 26.55 -13.47
CA LEU A 324 0.30 27.44 -12.52
C LEU A 324 1.03 28.78 -12.38
N GLN A 325 2.37 28.77 -12.35
CA GLN A 325 3.17 30.00 -12.32
C GLN A 325 3.06 30.84 -13.59
N LYS A 326 2.85 30.21 -14.76
CA LYS A 326 2.64 30.94 -16.02
C LYS A 326 1.25 31.58 -16.08
N GLN A 327 0.21 30.88 -15.61
CA GLN A 327 -1.15 31.44 -15.51
C GLN A 327 -1.19 32.72 -14.66
N ARG A 328 -0.33 32.83 -13.64
CA ARG A 328 -0.13 34.08 -12.87
C ARG A 328 0.39 35.25 -13.71
N GLN A 329 1.21 35.00 -14.73
CA GLN A 329 1.81 36.09 -15.52
C GLN A 329 0.87 36.63 -16.60
N ALA A 330 -0.15 35.86 -16.97
CA ALA A 330 -1.11 36.23 -18.00
C ALA A 330 -2.34 36.98 -17.45
N ASN A 331 -2.62 36.86 -16.15
CA ASN A 331 -3.77 37.44 -15.44
C ASN A 331 -3.30 38.33 -14.30
#